data_AF-A0A952DYS9-F1
#
_entry.id   AF-A0A952DYS9-F1
#
_cell.length_a   1.000
_cell.length_b   1.000
_cell.length_c   1.000
_cell.angle_alpha   90.00
_cell.angle_beta   90.00
_cell.angle_gamma   90.00
#
_symmetry.space_group_name_H-M   'P 1'
#
loop_
_entity.id
_entity.type
_entity.pdbx_description
1 polymer ?
#
loop_
_entity_poly.entity_id
_entity_poly.type
_entity_poly.pdbx_seq_one_letter_code
_entity_poly.pdbx_strand_id
1 'polypeptide(L)'
;MTWLFFWGSLAAAVLAGLLGTHLLNRHSGSGRAIFILMGILSFLTVCLGGYVREASRPRFISPSGERLAGFNRIASYDKIYHPEERAENIRINMVRGKPPYADDLPRRPERPALKPETVADLVSYKCISCHTLERVHKYKHSDLGRVVGRMRAYGMRLTDEEMQKIVTYLTSNNVKEDSPESQVDTSPSP
;
A
#
# COMPACT_ATOMS: atom_id res chain seq x y z
N MET A 1 4.58 17.97 -11.36
CA MET A 1 3.20 18.31 -11.78
C MET A 1 3.31 19.11 -13.06
N THR A 2 2.56 18.76 -14.11
CA THR A 2 2.65 19.46 -15.40
C THR A 2 1.91 20.80 -15.36
N TRP A 3 2.37 21.76 -16.15
CA TRP A 3 1.73 23.08 -16.29
C TRP A 3 0.25 22.97 -16.69
N LEU A 4 -0.07 21.99 -17.55
CA LEU A 4 -1.42 21.71 -18.00
C LEU A 4 -2.33 21.22 -16.86
N PHE A 5 -1.80 20.44 -15.91
CA PHE A 5 -2.56 20.02 -14.73
C PHE A 5 -2.92 21.21 -13.82
N PHE A 6 -1.97 22.14 -13.63
CA PHE A 6 -2.20 23.35 -12.85
C PHE A 6 -3.32 24.20 -13.45
N TRP A 7 -3.22 24.55 -14.74
CA TRP A 7 -4.24 25.36 -15.40
C TRP A 7 -5.58 24.64 -15.53
N GLY A 8 -5.58 23.33 -15.75
CA GLY A 8 -6.81 22.52 -15.73
C GLY A 8 -7.52 22.57 -14.38
N SER A 9 -6.76 22.48 -13.28
CA SER A 9 -7.31 22.57 -11.92
C SER A 9 -7.86 23.96 -11.61
N LEU A 10 -7.14 25.01 -12.02
CA LEU A 10 -7.59 26.39 -11.85
C LEU A 10 -8.87 26.67 -12.65
N ALA A 11 -8.92 26.26 -13.92
CA ALA A 11 -10.10 26.42 -14.76
C ALA A 11 -11.32 25.69 -14.18
N ALA A 12 -11.13 24.46 -13.68
CA ALA A 12 -12.18 23.70 -13.01
C ALA A 12 -12.72 24.42 -11.76
N ALA A 13 -11.83 25.02 -10.96
CA ALA A 13 -12.23 25.79 -9.77
C ALA A 13 -13.05 27.03 -10.13
N VAL A 14 -12.64 27.78 -11.17
CA VAL A 14 -13.39 28.96 -11.65
C VAL A 14 -14.77 28.55 -12.18
N LEU A 15 -14.85 27.50 -13.00
CA LEU A 15 -16.12 26.99 -13.53
C LEU A 15 -17.06 26.52 -12.42
N ALA A 16 -16.54 25.86 -11.38
CA ALA A 16 -17.33 25.46 -10.22
C ALA A 16 -17.89 26.67 -9.47
N GLY A 17 -17.11 27.75 -9.30
CA GLY A 17 -17.56 28.99 -8.67
C GLY A 17 -18.64 29.72 -9.48
N LEU A 18 -18.48 29.79 -10.81
CA LEU A 18 -19.50 30.36 -11.70
C LEU A 18 -20.79 29.55 -11.69
N LEU A 19 -20.69 28.22 -11.72
CA LEU A 19 -21.84 27.32 -11.63
C LEU A 19 -22.56 27.48 -10.28
N GLY A 20 -21.82 27.56 -9.17
CA GLY A 20 -22.38 27.80 -7.84
C GLY A 20 -23.16 29.11 -7.77
N THR A 21 -22.58 30.18 -8.28
CA THR A 21 -23.23 31.50 -8.36
C THR A 21 -24.49 31.45 -9.23
N HIS A 22 -24.43 30.77 -10.39
CA HIS A 22 -25.60 30.60 -11.27
C HIS A 22 -26.73 29.84 -10.57
N LEU A 23 -26.41 28.75 -9.85
CA LEU A 23 -27.40 27.94 -9.13
C LEU A 23 -28.05 28.71 -7.99
N LEU A 24 -27.27 29.52 -7.26
CA LEU A 24 -27.81 30.41 -6.22
C LEU A 24 -28.80 31.43 -6.79
N ASN A 25 -28.49 32.01 -7.94
CA ASN A 25 -29.31 33.04 -8.58
C ASN A 25 -30.57 32.45 -9.26
N ARG A 26 -30.51 31.20 -9.73
CA ARG A 26 -31.63 30.57 -10.48
C ARG A 26 -32.75 30.02 -9.58
N HIS A 27 -32.46 29.69 -8.32
CA HIS A 27 -33.41 29.01 -7.41
C HIS A 27 -33.79 29.86 -6.18
N SER A 28 -34.04 31.16 -6.38
CA SER A 28 -34.54 32.07 -5.32
C SER A 28 -33.82 31.90 -3.98
N GLY A 29 -32.48 31.72 -4.02
CA GLY A 29 -31.64 31.64 -2.83
C GLY A 29 -31.73 30.34 -2.00
N SER A 30 -32.30 29.24 -2.51
CA SER A 30 -32.28 27.98 -1.75
C SER A 30 -30.86 27.41 -1.68
N GLY A 31 -30.21 27.58 -0.52
CA GLY A 31 -28.87 27.05 -0.24
C GLY A 31 -28.74 25.52 -0.43
N ARG A 32 -29.85 24.79 -0.59
CA ARG A 32 -29.89 23.35 -0.88
C ARG A 32 -29.11 22.96 -2.13
N ALA A 33 -29.09 23.79 -3.16
CA ALA A 33 -28.36 23.50 -4.40
C ALA A 33 -26.84 23.40 -4.17
N ILE A 34 -26.29 24.21 -3.25
CA ILE A 34 -24.87 24.15 -2.88
C ILE A 34 -24.56 22.82 -2.18
N PHE A 35 -25.41 22.39 -1.25
CA PHE A 35 -25.21 21.12 -0.54
C PHE A 35 -25.26 19.91 -1.49
N ILE A 36 -26.17 19.92 -2.47
CA ILE A 36 -26.23 18.87 -3.50
C ILE A 36 -24.95 18.87 -4.35
N LEU A 37 -24.48 20.06 -4.77
CA LEU A 37 -23.23 20.19 -5.52
C LEU A 37 -22.02 19.69 -4.71
N MET A 38 -21.91 20.05 -3.43
CA MET A 38 -20.85 19.53 -2.55
C MET A 38 -20.93 18.02 -2.38
N GLY A 39 -22.13 17.46 -2.29
CA GLY A 39 -22.35 16.00 -2.24
C GLY A 39 -21.84 15.30 -3.50
N ILE A 40 -22.16 15.83 -4.68
CA ILE A 40 -21.69 15.27 -5.97
C ILE A 40 -20.17 15.36 -6.09
N LEU A 41 -19.56 16.50 -5.73
CA LEU A 41 -18.11 16.67 -5.77
C LEU A 41 -17.39 15.72 -4.79
N SER A 42 -17.94 15.55 -3.59
CA SER A 42 -17.41 14.61 -2.59
C SER A 42 -17.52 13.16 -3.07
N PHE A 43 -18.64 12.78 -3.68
CA PHE A 43 -18.79 11.46 -4.26
C PHE A 43 -17.79 11.20 -5.41
N LEU A 44 -17.64 12.18 -6.31
CA LEU A 44 -16.71 12.08 -7.43
C LEU A 44 -15.26 11.98 -6.96
N THR A 45 -14.84 12.69 -5.91
CA THR A 45 -13.48 12.56 -5.37
C THR A 45 -13.20 11.16 -4.83
N VAL A 46 -14.18 10.51 -4.19
CA VAL A 46 -14.05 9.11 -3.73
C VAL A 46 -13.96 8.15 -4.93
N CYS A 47 -14.85 8.28 -5.91
CA CYS A 47 -14.84 7.44 -7.11
C CYS A 47 -13.54 7.60 -7.91
N LEU A 48 -13.09 8.84 -8.11
CA LEU A 48 -11.88 9.15 -8.85
C LEU A 48 -10.63 8.72 -8.07
N GLY A 49 -10.61 8.87 -6.74
CA GLY A 49 -9.54 8.37 -5.89
C GLY A 49 -9.41 6.85 -5.95
N GLY A 50 -10.54 6.13 -5.94
CA GLY A 50 -10.57 4.68 -6.15
C GLY A 50 -10.02 4.28 -7.53
N TYR A 51 -10.43 4.99 -8.58
CA TYR A 51 -9.93 4.79 -9.93
C TYR A 51 -8.42 5.04 -10.04
N VAL A 52 -7.92 6.16 -9.52
CA VAL A 52 -6.48 6.51 -9.50
C VAL A 52 -5.69 5.46 -8.73
N ARG A 53 -6.21 4.96 -7.60
CA ARG A 53 -5.56 3.90 -6.83
C ARG A 53 -5.48 2.58 -7.59
N GLU A 54 -6.54 2.20 -8.32
CA GLU A 54 -6.53 1.00 -9.15
C GLU A 54 -5.67 1.16 -10.42
N ALA A 55 -5.61 2.37 -10.98
CA ALA A 55 -4.77 2.72 -12.12
C ALA A 55 -3.28 2.78 -11.76
N SER A 56 -2.95 3.15 -10.52
CA SER A 56 -1.56 3.26 -10.02
C SER A 56 -0.98 1.96 -9.47
N ARG A 57 -1.76 0.89 -9.33
CA ARG A 57 -1.21 -0.42 -8.96
C ARG A 57 -0.22 -0.88 -10.03
N PRO A 58 1.02 -1.27 -9.68
CA PRO A 58 1.99 -1.77 -10.65
C PRO A 58 1.46 -3.06 -11.28
N ARG A 59 1.47 -3.12 -12.60
CA ARG A 59 0.99 -4.27 -13.38
C ARG A 59 2.24 -4.76 -14.14
N PHE A 60 2.42 -6.05 -14.44
CA PHE A 60 3.65 -6.59 -15.06
C PHE A 60 3.33 -7.25 -16.40
N ILE A 61 4.01 -6.87 -17.49
CA ILE A 61 3.93 -7.53 -18.81
C ILE A 61 5.17 -8.43 -18.93
N SER A 62 4.99 -9.65 -19.45
CA SER A 62 6.12 -10.50 -19.82
C SER A 62 6.88 -9.89 -21.00
N PRO A 63 8.22 -9.96 -21.08
CA PRO A 63 8.94 -9.31 -22.20
C PRO A 63 8.67 -9.91 -23.60
N SER A 64 7.84 -10.97 -23.70
CA SER A 64 7.35 -11.54 -24.97
C SER A 64 6.01 -10.95 -25.43
N GLY A 65 5.37 -10.09 -24.63
CA GLY A 65 4.08 -9.49 -24.95
C GLY A 65 2.88 -10.45 -24.80
N GLU A 66 3.10 -11.67 -24.30
CA GLU A 66 2.03 -12.65 -24.15
C GLU A 66 1.09 -12.32 -22.99
N ARG A 67 -0.20 -12.43 -23.30
CA ARG A 67 -1.31 -12.11 -22.41
C ARG A 67 -1.61 -13.26 -21.44
N LEU A 68 -0.90 -13.34 -20.31
CA LEU A 68 -1.24 -14.29 -19.24
C LEU A 68 -2.43 -13.79 -18.40
N ALA A 69 -3.49 -14.59 -18.33
CA ALA A 69 -4.65 -14.33 -17.48
C ALA A 69 -4.20 -14.17 -16.01
N GLY A 70 -4.37 -12.98 -15.44
CA GLY A 70 -3.90 -12.63 -14.09
C GLY A 70 -2.79 -11.56 -14.05
N PHE A 71 -2.09 -11.31 -15.16
CA PHE A 71 -1.03 -10.28 -15.27
C PHE A 71 -1.35 -9.14 -16.26
N ASN A 72 -2.42 -9.28 -17.05
CA ASN A 72 -2.81 -8.32 -18.09
C ASN A 72 -3.53 -7.08 -17.58
N ARG A 73 -2.81 -6.17 -16.94
CA ARG A 73 -3.41 -4.87 -16.64
C ARG A 73 -2.51 -3.66 -16.92
N ILE A 74 -1.27 -3.76 -17.41
CA ILE A 74 -0.53 -2.51 -17.75
C ILE A 74 -1.24 -1.81 -18.93
N ALA A 75 -1.57 -0.52 -18.78
CA ALA A 75 -1.84 0.35 -19.90
C ALA A 75 -0.50 0.58 -20.64
N SER A 76 -0.44 0.40 -21.96
CA SER A 76 0.79 0.60 -22.75
C SER A 76 1.36 2.00 -22.52
N TYR A 77 2.29 2.13 -21.58
CA TYR A 77 2.97 3.39 -21.24
C TYR A 77 4.07 3.74 -22.24
N ASP A 78 4.10 3.04 -23.38
CA ASP A 78 4.98 3.23 -24.52
C ASP A 78 4.98 4.69 -25.01
N LYS A 79 3.89 5.43 -24.73
CA LYS A 79 3.69 6.83 -25.14
C LYS A 79 3.79 7.88 -24.03
N ILE A 80 3.91 7.50 -22.75
CA ILE A 80 3.96 8.49 -21.64
C ILE A 80 5.39 9.00 -21.42
N TYR A 81 6.40 8.19 -21.72
CA TYR A 81 7.77 8.67 -21.70
C TYR A 81 8.14 9.27 -23.04
N HIS A 82 8.20 10.60 -23.11
CA HIS A 82 8.86 11.29 -24.20
C HIS A 82 10.33 10.84 -24.23
N PRO A 83 10.86 10.37 -25.38
CA PRO A 83 12.23 9.87 -25.49
C PRO A 83 13.28 10.89 -24.99
N GLU A 84 12.98 12.17 -25.13
CA GLU A 84 13.82 13.30 -24.68
C GLU A 84 13.79 13.57 -23.16
N GLU A 85 12.79 13.07 -22.43
CA GLU A 85 12.74 13.15 -20.96
C GLU A 85 13.38 11.94 -20.27
N ARG A 86 13.73 10.89 -21.03
CA ARG A 86 14.62 9.85 -20.50
C ARG A 86 15.97 10.51 -20.27
N ALA A 87 16.45 10.50 -19.03
CA ALA A 87 17.85 10.75 -18.77
C ALA A 87 18.66 9.84 -19.72
N GLU A 88 19.35 10.42 -20.70
CA GLU A 88 20.04 9.67 -21.77
C GLU A 88 21.00 8.63 -21.19
N ASN A 89 21.45 8.89 -19.96
CA ASN A 89 22.43 8.13 -19.21
C ASN A 89 21.81 7.03 -18.32
N ILE A 90 20.48 6.97 -18.18
CA ILE A 90 19.78 5.95 -17.39
C ILE A 90 18.99 5.05 -18.33
N ARG A 91 19.71 4.25 -19.11
CA ARG A 91 19.13 3.10 -19.80
C ARG A 91 19.24 1.89 -18.88
N ILE A 92 18.16 1.58 -18.17
CA ILE A 92 18.06 0.30 -17.45
C ILE A 92 17.85 -0.78 -18.51
N ASN A 93 18.94 -1.37 -18.98
CA ASN A 93 18.90 -2.54 -19.86
C ASN A 93 18.46 -3.75 -19.02
N MET A 94 17.16 -4.06 -19.05
CA MET A 94 16.67 -5.30 -18.45
C MET A 94 17.15 -6.49 -19.30
N VAL A 95 18.28 -7.07 -18.91
CA VAL A 95 18.78 -8.31 -19.52
C VAL A 95 17.99 -9.48 -18.95
N ARG A 96 17.40 -10.31 -19.82
CA ARG A 96 16.81 -11.58 -19.38
C ARG A 96 17.95 -12.54 -19.01
N GLY A 97 17.93 -13.00 -17.76
CA GLY A 97 18.96 -13.88 -17.22
C GLY A 97 19.95 -13.13 -16.34
N LYS A 98 20.95 -13.85 -15.85
CA LYS A 98 22.00 -13.29 -15.01
C LYS A 98 22.98 -12.50 -15.90
N PRO A 99 23.18 -11.18 -15.70
CA PRO A 99 24.11 -10.43 -16.52
C PRO A 99 25.55 -10.93 -16.29
N PRO A 100 26.46 -10.83 -17.29
CA PRO A 100 27.80 -11.39 -17.20
C PRO A 100 28.60 -10.86 -16.02
N TYR A 101 28.41 -9.59 -15.65
CA TYR A 101 29.08 -8.97 -14.50
C TYR A 101 28.46 -9.34 -13.14
N ALA A 102 27.33 -10.07 -13.10
CA ALA A 102 26.68 -10.41 -11.83
C ALA A 102 27.50 -11.38 -10.98
N ASP A 103 28.38 -12.16 -11.59
CA ASP A 103 29.33 -13.03 -10.89
C ASP A 103 30.48 -12.25 -10.26
N ASP A 104 30.83 -11.10 -10.85
CA ASP A 104 31.89 -10.20 -10.37
C ASP A 104 31.40 -9.24 -9.28
N LEU A 105 30.07 -9.11 -9.11
CA LEU A 105 29.50 -8.31 -8.04
C LEU A 105 29.94 -8.89 -6.69
N PRO A 106 30.31 -8.05 -5.71
CA PRO A 106 30.65 -8.53 -4.40
C PRO A 106 29.47 -9.33 -3.85
N ARG A 107 29.74 -10.58 -3.45
CA ARG A 107 28.71 -11.38 -2.78
C ARG A 107 28.19 -10.55 -1.61
N ARG A 108 26.87 -10.41 -1.53
CA ARG A 108 26.24 -9.84 -0.33
C ARG A 108 26.84 -10.60 0.85
N PRO A 109 27.47 -9.91 1.83
CA PRO A 109 28.02 -10.59 2.99
C PRO A 109 26.91 -11.44 3.58
N GLU A 110 27.21 -12.71 3.88
CA GLU A 110 26.23 -13.58 4.51
C GLU A 110 25.79 -12.89 5.79
N ARG A 111 24.53 -12.44 5.81
CA ARG A 111 23.96 -11.92 7.04
C ARG A 111 23.99 -13.11 7.99
N PRO A 112 24.65 -13.00 9.16
CA PRO A 112 24.66 -14.11 10.11
C PRO A 112 23.22 -14.53 10.32
N ALA A 113 22.97 -15.84 10.17
CA ALA A 113 21.67 -16.39 10.43
C ALA A 113 21.38 -16.13 11.91
N LEU A 114 20.58 -15.09 12.17
CA LEU A 114 20.02 -14.85 13.50
C LEU A 114 19.18 -16.08 13.79
N LYS A 115 19.72 -16.98 14.62
CA LYS A 115 18.95 -18.06 15.21
C LYS A 115 18.10 -17.37 16.27
N PRO A 116 16.78 -17.24 16.07
CA PRO A 116 15.93 -16.66 17.11
C PRO A 116 16.07 -17.55 18.35
N GLU A 117 16.55 -16.98 19.45
CA GLU A 117 16.70 -17.70 20.71
C GLU A 117 15.33 -17.91 21.35
N THR A 118 14.43 -16.95 21.17
CA THR A 118 13.06 -17.00 21.67
C THR A 118 12.00 -16.92 20.56
N VAL A 119 10.78 -17.36 20.85
CA VAL A 119 9.64 -17.18 19.93
C VAL A 119 9.30 -15.70 19.74
N ALA A 120 9.56 -14.86 20.74
CA ALA A 120 9.41 -13.41 20.64
C ALA A 120 10.36 -12.81 19.58
N ASP A 121 11.60 -13.32 19.51
CA ASP A 121 12.56 -12.93 18.48
C ASP A 121 12.12 -13.39 17.10
N LEU A 122 11.56 -14.60 16.99
CA LEU A 122 11.00 -15.12 15.75
C LEU A 122 9.87 -14.21 15.24
N VAL A 123 8.95 -13.81 16.11
CA VAL A 123 7.86 -12.88 15.78
C VAL A 123 8.41 -11.52 15.37
N SER A 124 9.30 -10.95 16.18
CA SER A 124 9.89 -9.64 15.92
C SER A 124 10.66 -9.64 14.61
N TYR A 125 11.41 -10.68 14.29
CA TYR A 125 12.20 -10.75 13.07
C TYR A 125 11.35 -10.98 11.81
N LYS A 126 10.41 -11.93 11.86
CA LYS A 126 9.63 -12.35 10.68
C LYS A 126 8.44 -11.43 10.40
N CYS A 127 7.70 -11.04 11.44
CA CYS A 127 6.44 -10.32 11.31
C CYS A 127 6.63 -8.82 11.04
N ILE A 128 7.82 -8.25 11.31
CA ILE A 128 8.10 -6.83 11.01
C ILE A 128 8.65 -6.59 9.60
N SER A 129 8.92 -7.65 8.84
CA SER A 129 9.64 -7.57 7.56
C SER A 129 8.91 -6.75 6.49
N CYS A 130 7.58 -6.61 6.60
CA CYS A 130 6.74 -5.91 5.63
C CYS A 130 5.97 -4.71 6.23
N HIS A 131 5.72 -4.70 7.54
CA HIS A 131 5.03 -3.63 8.27
C HIS A 131 5.28 -3.80 9.77
N THR A 132 4.98 -2.83 10.60
CA THR A 132 5.12 -2.93 12.06
C THR A 132 4.22 -4.01 12.68
N LEU A 133 4.61 -4.49 13.87
CA LEU A 133 3.86 -5.56 14.57
C LEU A 133 2.49 -5.08 15.08
N GLU A 134 2.30 -3.76 15.29
CA GLU A 134 1.01 -3.20 15.74
C GLU A 134 -0.16 -3.63 14.86
N ARG A 135 0.08 -3.83 13.55
CA ARG A 135 -0.95 -4.28 12.63
C ARG A 135 -1.47 -5.68 12.95
N VAL A 136 -0.61 -6.57 13.46
CA VAL A 136 -0.99 -7.92 13.87
C VAL A 136 -1.77 -7.88 15.18
N HIS A 137 -1.37 -7.05 16.14
CA HIS A 137 -2.08 -6.88 17.41
C HIS A 137 -3.52 -6.35 17.25
N LYS A 138 -3.80 -5.59 16.18
CA LYS A 138 -5.18 -5.17 15.84
C LYS A 138 -6.13 -6.34 15.55
N TYR A 139 -5.61 -7.54 15.30
CA TYR A 139 -6.37 -8.75 15.03
C TYR A 139 -6.61 -9.63 16.27
N LYS A 140 -6.46 -9.08 17.49
CA LYS A 140 -6.41 -9.86 18.74
C LYS A 140 -7.58 -10.82 19.01
N HIS A 141 -8.78 -10.49 18.57
CA HIS A 141 -9.99 -11.33 18.73
C HIS A 141 -10.37 -12.11 17.47
N SER A 142 -9.45 -12.23 16.51
CA SER A 142 -9.68 -12.96 15.27
C SER A 142 -8.83 -14.22 15.20
N ASP A 143 -9.12 -15.05 14.21
CA ASP A 143 -8.31 -16.23 13.91
C ASP A 143 -6.90 -15.83 13.45
N LEU A 144 -5.97 -15.79 14.41
CA LEU A 144 -4.56 -15.47 14.19
C LEU A 144 -3.89 -16.49 13.27
N GLY A 145 -4.35 -17.75 13.26
CA GLY A 145 -3.88 -18.77 12.32
C GLY A 145 -4.14 -18.33 10.88
N ARG A 146 -5.34 -17.83 10.59
CA ARG A 146 -5.70 -17.28 9.28
C ARG A 146 -4.91 -16.01 8.93
N VAL A 147 -4.63 -15.15 9.91
CA VAL A 147 -3.82 -13.93 9.70
C VAL A 147 -2.39 -14.28 9.31
N VAL A 148 -1.69 -15.10 10.11
CA VAL A 148 -0.31 -15.50 9.85
C VAL A 148 -0.22 -16.35 8.57
N GLY A 149 -1.20 -17.24 8.33
CA GLY A 149 -1.29 -18.00 7.09
C GLY A 149 -1.42 -17.12 5.85
N ARG A 150 -2.17 -16.02 5.93
CA ARG A 150 -2.25 -15.02 4.86
C ARG A 150 -0.92 -14.30 4.66
N MET A 151 -0.21 -13.98 5.73
CA MET A 151 1.11 -13.34 5.61
C MET A 151 2.13 -14.27 4.93
N ARG A 152 2.08 -15.59 5.21
CA ARG A 152 2.87 -16.61 4.49
C ARG A 152 2.51 -16.65 3.01
N ALA A 153 1.22 -16.66 2.67
CA ALA A 153 0.74 -16.64 1.29
C ALA A 153 1.19 -15.38 0.51
N TYR A 154 1.37 -14.25 1.20
CA TYR A 154 1.91 -13.01 0.61
C TYR A 154 3.44 -12.93 0.57
N GLY A 155 4.15 -14.04 0.84
CA GLY A 155 5.58 -14.15 0.61
C GLY A 155 6.44 -14.18 1.87
N MET A 156 5.86 -14.21 3.07
CA MET A 156 6.65 -14.46 4.27
C MET A 156 7.17 -15.90 4.28
N ARG A 157 8.49 -16.05 4.42
CA ARG A 157 9.15 -17.36 4.52
C ARG A 157 9.07 -17.91 5.94
N LEU A 158 8.02 -18.71 6.19
CA LEU A 158 7.81 -19.47 7.42
C LEU A 158 7.65 -20.96 7.11
N THR A 159 8.26 -21.81 7.95
CA THR A 159 7.91 -23.24 8.01
C THR A 159 6.57 -23.42 8.73
N ASP A 160 5.96 -24.61 8.59
CA ASP A 160 4.71 -24.93 9.28
C ASP A 160 4.88 -24.90 10.81
N GLU A 161 6.02 -25.38 11.30
CA GLU A 161 6.38 -25.34 12.73
C GLU A 161 6.58 -23.90 13.24
N GLU A 162 7.29 -23.06 12.49
CA GLU A 162 7.46 -21.63 12.83
C GLU A 162 6.11 -20.91 12.87
N MET A 163 5.23 -21.20 11.91
CA MET A 163 3.88 -20.64 11.85
C MET A 163 3.08 -21.01 13.10
N GLN A 164 3.08 -22.28 13.51
CA GLN A 164 2.38 -22.72 14.71
C GLN A 164 2.95 -22.08 15.99
N LYS A 165 4.28 -21.96 16.10
CA LYS A 165 4.93 -21.28 17.23
C LYS A 165 4.50 -19.81 17.33
N ILE A 166 4.49 -19.10 16.20
CA ILE A 166 4.06 -17.69 16.13
C ILE A 166 2.59 -17.56 16.53
N VAL A 167 1.70 -18.38 15.97
CA VAL A 167 0.25 -18.33 16.27
C VAL A 167 0.00 -18.60 17.76
N THR A 168 0.66 -19.61 18.32
CA THR A 168 0.54 -19.96 19.73
C THR A 168 0.99 -18.79 20.63
N TYR A 169 2.16 -18.21 20.33
CA TYR A 169 2.71 -17.07 21.08
C TYR A 169 1.83 -15.81 21.01
N LEU A 170 1.33 -15.47 19.83
CA LEU A 170 0.44 -14.31 19.65
C LEU A 170 -0.90 -14.52 20.39
N THR A 171 -1.43 -15.75 20.37
CA THR A 171 -2.67 -16.08 21.07
C THR A 171 -2.48 -15.98 22.58
N SER A 172 -1.38 -16.51 23.13
CA SER A 172 -1.12 -16.45 24.57
C SER A 172 -0.89 -15.01 25.07
N ASN A 173 -0.20 -14.17 24.30
CA ASN A 173 0.04 -12.79 24.69
C ASN A 173 -1.23 -11.95 24.70
N ASN A 174 -2.13 -12.15 23.73
CA ASN A 174 -3.42 -11.43 23.70
C ASN A 174 -4.28 -11.79 24.92
N VAL A 175 -4.28 -13.04 25.38
CA VAL A 175 -5.00 -13.45 26.60
C VAL A 175 -4.42 -12.79 27.85
N LYS A 176 -3.09 -12.61 27.90
CA LYS A 176 -2.43 -11.96 29.04
C LYS A 176 -2.76 -10.46 29.13
N GLU A 177 -2.89 -9.77 28.01
CA GLU A 177 -3.30 -8.35 27.97
C GLU A 177 -4.74 -8.13 28.42
N ASP A 178 -5.65 -9.08 28.14
CA ASP A 178 -7.06 -8.98 28.53
C ASP A 178 -7.31 -9.38 30.01
N SER A 179 -6.27 -9.82 30.74
CA SER A 179 -6.38 -10.16 32.16
C SER A 179 -6.42 -8.90 33.04
N PRO A 180 -7.31 -8.81 34.04
CA PRO A 180 -7.55 -7.58 34.83
C PRO A 180 -6.34 -7.09 35.64
N GLU A 181 -5.33 -7.94 35.82
CA GLU A 181 -4.07 -7.62 36.51
C GLU A 181 -3.12 -6.74 35.67
N SER A 182 -3.35 -6.63 34.36
CA SER A 182 -2.50 -5.84 33.44
C SER A 182 -2.85 -4.33 33.40
N GLN A 183 -3.95 -3.89 34.03
CA GLN A 183 -4.28 -2.46 34.15
C GLN A 183 -3.60 -1.85 35.38
N VAL A 184 -2.27 -1.96 35.46
CA VAL A 184 -1.50 -1.20 36.44
C VAL A 184 -1.36 0.23 35.91
N ASP A 185 -2.09 1.11 36.59
CA ASP A 185 -2.24 2.55 36.43
C ASP A 185 -0.92 3.27 36.10
N THR A 186 -0.64 3.49 34.81
CA THR A 186 0.38 4.46 34.36
C THR A 186 -0.26 5.85 34.27
N SER A 187 -0.88 6.32 35.36
CA SER A 187 -1.17 7.74 35.49
C SER A 187 0.16 8.47 35.71
N PRO A 188 0.53 9.44 34.86
CA PRO A 188 1.71 10.25 35.10
C PRO A 188 1.52 11.03 36.41
N SER A 189 2.42 10.85 37.36
CA SER A 189 2.50 11.69 38.56
C SER A 189 2.63 13.16 38.15
N PRO A 190 1.92 14.08 38.83
CA PRO A 190 1.84 15.50 38.47
C PRO A 190 3.20 16.22 38.51
#